data_AF-A0A1F7YUL8-F1
#
_entry.id   AF-A0A1F7YUL8-F1
#
_cell.length_a   1.000
_cell.length_b   1.000
_cell.length_c   1.000
_cell.angle_alpha   90.00
_cell.angle_beta   90.00
_cell.angle_gamma   90.00
#
_symmetry.space_group_name_H-M   'P 1'
#
loop_
_entity.id
_entity.type
_entity.pdbx_description
1 polymer ?
#
loop_
_entity_poly.entity_id
_entity_poly.type
_entity_poly.pdbx_seq_one_letter_code
_entity_poly.pdbx_strand_id
1 'polypeptide(L)' 'MSIPTDPQFLYMILVLPTLFGLTLVGEGLTKVVHHEWHGLISLLFGIAFIGVVVFAFFFFSTYLQTNS' A
#
# COMPACT_ATOMS: atom_id res chain seq x y z
N MET A 1 -21.13 24.66 -7.80
CA MET A 1 -20.39 23.91 -6.76
C MET A 1 -19.86 22.66 -7.45
N SER A 2 -18.60 22.68 -7.88
CA SER A 2 -17.99 21.51 -8.53
C SER A 2 -17.79 20.44 -7.47
N ILE A 3 -18.50 19.31 -7.61
CA ILE A 3 -18.22 18.12 -6.82
C ILE A 3 -16.79 17.71 -7.17
N PRO A 4 -15.84 17.70 -6.22
CA PRO A 4 -14.49 17.29 -6.53
C PRO A 4 -14.53 15.79 -6.82
N THR A 5 -14.50 15.45 -8.11
CA THR A 5 -14.20 14.10 -8.62
C THR A 5 -12.73 13.72 -8.39
N ASP A 6 -11.98 14.57 -7.67
CA ASP A 6 -10.57 14.40 -7.47
C ASP A 6 -10.32 13.19 -6.57
N PRO A 7 -9.43 12.25 -6.97
CA PRO A 7 -9.06 11.06 -6.19
C PRO A 7 -8.33 11.38 -4.86
N GLN A 8 -8.42 12.62 -4.38
CA GLN A 8 -7.84 13.13 -3.15
C GLN A 8 -8.25 12.32 -1.92
N PHE A 9 -9.51 11.90 -1.85
CA PHE A 9 -9.99 11.05 -0.75
C PHE A 9 -9.36 9.66 -0.78
N LEU A 10 -9.17 9.08 -1.97
CA LEU A 10 -8.52 7.80 -2.16
C LEU A 10 -7.04 7.88 -1.76
N TYR A 11 -6.34 8.95 -2.16
CA TYR A 11 -4.96 9.19 -1.73
C TYR A 11 -4.85 9.37 -0.22
N MET A 12 -5.78 10.10 0.40
CA MET A 12 -5.77 10.35 1.83
C MET A 12 -5.98 9.06 2.66
N ILE A 13 -6.78 8.11 2.16
CA ILE A 13 -6.99 6.81 2.81
C ILE A 13 -5.81 5.87 2.56
N LEU A 14 -5.27 5.83 1.34
CA LEU A 14 -4.23 4.88 0.96
C LEU A 14 -2.83 5.29 1.44
N VAL A 15 -2.61 6.55 1.83
CA VAL A 15 -1.29 6.98 2.33
C VAL A 15 -0.86 6.18 3.56
N LEU A 16 -1.77 5.93 4.51
CA LEU A 16 -1.48 5.20 5.74
C LEU A 16 -1.11 3.73 5.47
N PRO A 17 -1.92 2.94 4.74
CA PRO A 17 -1.54 1.60 4.29
C PRO A 17 -0.20 1.59 3.54
N THR A 18 0.05 2.57 2.67
CA THR A 18 1.29 2.59 1.89
C THR A 18 2.52 2.80 2.80
N LEU A 19 2.44 3.73 3.75
CA LEU A 19 3.50 3.96 4.74
C LEU A 19 3.71 2.75 5.66
N PHE A 20 2.63 2.07 6.04
CA PHE A 20 2.70 0.83 6.81
C PHE A 20 3.40 -0.27 6.01
N GLY A 21 3.01 -0.49 4.75
CA GLY A 21 3.66 -1.45 3.86
C GLY A 21 5.15 -1.15 3.63
N LEU A 22 5.50 0.12 3.41
CA LEU A 22 6.88 0.57 3.29
C LEU A 22 7.70 0.31 4.56
N THR A 23 7.12 0.57 5.74
CA THR A 23 7.78 0.28 7.02
C THR A 23 8.06 -1.22 7.18
N LEU A 24 7.08 -2.08 6.86
CA LEU A 24 7.27 -3.54 6.90
C LEU A 24 8.34 -4.04 5.94
N VAL A 25 8.40 -3.45 4.74
CA VAL A 25 9.47 -3.75 3.77
C VAL A 25 10.83 -3.29 4.30
N GLY A 26 10.92 -2.10 4.90
CA GLY A 26 12.14 -1.59 5.51
C GLY A 26 12.63 -2.43 6.69
N GLU A 27 11.73 -2.85 7.58
CA GLU A 27 12.03 -3.79 8.67
C GLU A 27 12.47 -5.16 8.11
N GLY A 28 11.76 -5.67 7.11
CA GLY A 28 12.10 -6.93 6.45
C GLY A 28 13.50 -6.89 5.83
N LEU A 29 13.81 -5.84 5.07
CA LEU A 29 15.13 -5.59 4.50
C LEU A 29 16.21 -5.56 5.58
N THR A 30 15.97 -4.82 6.67
CA THR A 30 16.94 -4.70 7.78
C THR A 30 17.24 -6.07 8.39
N LYS A 31 16.21 -6.89 8.64
CA LYS A 31 16.33 -8.23 9.21
C LYS A 31 17.03 -9.22 8.25
N VAL A 32 16.73 -9.14 6.94
CA VAL A 32 17.40 -9.96 5.92
C VAL A 32 18.90 -9.66 5.85
N VAL A 33 19.28 -8.38 5.87
CA VAL A 33 20.69 -7.95 5.86
C VAL A 33 21.42 -8.45 7.11
N HIS A 34 20.74 -8.52 8.26
CA HIS A 34 21.29 -9.07 9.51
C HIS A 34 21.26 -10.60 9.60
N HIS A 35 21.03 -11.32 8.48
CA HIS A 35 20.96 -12.79 8.44
C HIS A 35 19.89 -13.42 9.35
N GLU A 36 18.84 -12.68 9.70
CA GLU A 36 17.70 -13.24 10.40
C GLU A 36 16.76 -13.90 9.39
N TRP A 37 16.64 -15.23 9.45
CA TRP A 37 15.72 -16.01 8.59
C TRP A 37 14.26 -15.51 8.69
N HIS A 38 13.89 -14.92 9.82
CA HIS A 38 12.56 -14.32 10.02
C HIS A 38 12.35 -13.02 9.22
N GLY A 39 13.43 -12.37 8.76
CA GLY A 39 13.38 -11.16 7.96
C GLY A 39 12.79 -11.37 6.57
N LEU A 40 13.03 -12.53 5.96
CA LEU A 40 12.47 -12.90 4.66
C LEU A 40 10.94 -12.95 4.68
N ILE A 41 10.37 -13.46 5.78
CA ILE A 41 8.92 -13.52 5.99
C ILE A 41 8.34 -12.11 6.10
N SER A 42 8.94 -11.26 6.94
CA SER A 42 8.53 -9.85 7.08
C SER A 42 8.59 -9.08 5.76
N LEU A 43 9.65 -9.31 4.96
CA LEU A 43 9.82 -8.70 3.65
C LEU A 43 8.76 -9.18 2.65
N LEU A 44 8.49 -10.49 2.61
CA LEU A 44 7.47 -11.07 1.75
C LEU A 44 6.08 -10.52 2.08
N PHE A 45 5.73 -10.44 3.36
CA PHE A 45 4.47 -9.84 3.82
C PHE A 45 4.38 -8.36 3.46
N GLY A 46 5.46 -7.59 3.61
CA GLY A 46 5.50 -6.18 3.21
C GLY A 46 5.27 -5.99 1.71
N ILE A 47 5.96 -6.77 0.87
CA ILE A 47 5.79 -6.71 -0.59
C ILE A 47 4.37 -7.13 -1.00
N ALA A 48 3.86 -8.23 -0.42
CA ALA A 48 2.49 -8.69 -0.68
C ALA A 48 1.46 -7.63 -0.28
N PHE A 49 1.66 -6.97 0.87
CA PHE A 49 0.79 -5.90 1.35
C PHE A 49 0.79 -4.70 0.41
N ILE A 50 1.96 -4.25 -0.08
CA ILE A 50 2.04 -3.20 -1.10
C ILE A 50 1.30 -3.61 -2.37
N GLY A 51 1.41 -4.87 -2.80
CA GLY A 51 0.65 -5.41 -3.92
C GLY A 51 -0.86 -5.26 -3.74
N VAL A 52 -1.38 -5.56 -2.54
CA VAL A 52 -2.80 -5.36 -2.20
C VAL A 52 -3.19 -3.88 -2.20
N VAL A 53 -2.34 -2.99 -1.67
CA VAL A 53 -2.59 -1.53 -1.68
C VAL A 53 -2.69 -1.00 -3.11
N VAL A 54 -1.78 -1.43 -3.99
CA VAL A 54 -1.80 -1.07 -5.41
C VAL A 54 -3.06 -1.62 -6.09
N PHE A 55 -3.43 -2.87 -5.81
CA PHE A 55 -4.67 -3.45 -6.33
C PHE A 55 -5.91 -2.68 -5.86
N ALA A 56 -5.97 -2.33 -4.58
CA ALA A 56 -7.06 -1.53 -4.01
C ALA A 56 -7.12 -0.15 -4.66
N PHE A 57 -5.99 0.51 -4.92
CA PHE A 57 -5.95 1.77 -5.65
C PHE A 57 -6.62 1.66 -7.02
N PHE A 58 -6.24 0.68 -7.83
CA PHE A 58 -6.85 0.47 -9.16
C PHE A 58 -8.33 0.12 -9.06
N PHE A 59 -8.71 -0.74 -8.11
CA PHE A 59 -10.10 -1.12 -7.88
C PHE A 59 -10.95 0.10 -7.53
N PHE A 60 -10.59 0.84 -6.49
CA PHE A 60 -11.35 2.01 -6.05
C PHE A 60 -11.31 3.13 -7.09
N SER A 61 -10.18 3.38 -7.76
CA SER A 61 -10.10 4.36 -8.84
C SER A 61 -11.09 4.02 -9.96
N THR A 62 -11.18 2.76 -10.37
CA THR A 62 -12.06 2.35 -11.47
C THR A 62 -13.53 2.35 -11.04
N TYR A 63 -13.85 1.85 -9.84
CA TYR A 63 -15.22 1.78 -9.33
C TYR A 63 -15.80 3.15 -8.98
N LEU A 64 -15.04 4.02 -8.32
CA LEU A 64 -15.49 5.37 -7.98
C LEU A 64 -15.70 6.20 -9.25
N GLN A 65 -14.79 6.10 -10.23
CA GLN A 65 -14.89 6.81 -11.50
C GLN A 65 -16.05 6.31 -12.38
N THR A 66 -16.46 5.04 -12.25
CA THR A 66 -17.60 4.46 -12.98
C THR A 66 -18.96 4.88 -12.39
N ASN A 67 -19.03 5.25 -11.10
CA ASN A 67 -20.27 5.65 -10.41
C ASN A 67 -20.35 7.16 -10.12
N SER A 68 -19.51 7.97 -10.78
CA SER A 68 -19.51 9.44 -10.68
C SER A 68 -20.37 10.08 -11.77
#